data_AF-A0A1D2SVC6-F1
#
_entry.id   AF-A0A1D2SVC6-F1
#
_cell.length_a   1.000
_cell.length_b   1.000
_cell.length_c   1.000
_cell.angle_alpha   90.00
_cell.angle_beta   90.00
_cell.angle_gamma   90.00
#
_symmetry.space_group_name_H-M   'P 1'
#
loop_
_entity.id
_entity.type
_entity.pdbx_description
1 polymer ?
#
loop_
_entity_poly.entity_id
_entity_poly.type
_entity_poly.pdbx_seq_one_letter_code
_entity_poly.pdbx_strand_id
1 'polypeptide(L)' 'MAAGFGLLRLSPDAFWAMTPREIERAMGVLPRASDAPAKSHLEALMTIFPDRTEAGCGR' A
#
# COMPACT_ATOMS: atom_id res chain seq x y z
N MET A 1 0.18 -3.03 -1.51
CA MET A 1 -0.06 -3.87 -2.71
C MET A 1 -0.31 -5.35 -2.42
N ALA A 2 0.23 -5.95 -1.34
CA ALA A 2 0.11 -7.38 -1.08
C ALA A 2 -1.34 -7.89 -0.92
N ALA A 3 -2.27 -7.09 -0.41
CA ALA A 3 -3.66 -7.51 -0.23
C ALA A 3 -4.40 -7.77 -1.55
N GLY A 4 -4.29 -6.87 -2.54
CA GLY A 4 -4.96 -7.02 -3.84
C GLY A 4 -4.30 -8.06 -4.74
N PHE A 5 -2.98 -7.95 -4.96
CA PHE A 5 -2.26 -8.79 -5.93
C PHE A 5 -1.66 -10.07 -5.32
N GLY A 6 -1.50 -10.13 -4.01
CA GLY A 6 -0.98 -11.30 -3.30
C GLY A 6 -2.09 -12.15 -2.71
N LEU A 7 -2.89 -11.59 -1.80
CA LEU A 7 -3.90 -12.33 -1.05
C LEU A 7 -5.16 -12.63 -1.87
N LEU A 8 -5.66 -11.65 -2.63
CA LEU A 8 -6.80 -11.86 -3.53
C LEU A 8 -6.40 -12.41 -4.91
N ARG A 9 -5.09 -12.41 -5.23
CA ARG A 9 -4.51 -12.85 -6.51
C ARG A 9 -5.18 -12.21 -7.73
N LEU A 10 -5.68 -10.98 -7.58
CA LEU A 10 -6.30 -10.24 -8.68
C LEU A 10 -5.23 -9.79 -9.67
N SER A 11 -5.58 -9.70 -10.96
CA SER A 11 -4.74 -8.95 -11.89
C SER A 11 -4.88 -7.44 -11.61
N PRO A 12 -3.87 -6.62 -11.99
CA PRO A 12 -3.96 -5.16 -11.92
C PRO A 12 -5.24 -4.60 -12.52
N ASP A 13 -5.59 -5.00 -13.74
CA ASP A 13 -6.82 -4.56 -14.41
C ASP A 13 -8.08 -4.93 -13.63
N ALA A 14 -8.17 -6.17 -13.13
CA ALA A 14 -9.35 -6.60 -12.38
C ALA A 14 -9.50 -5.80 -11.07
N PHE A 15 -8.40 -5.52 -10.38
CA PHE A 15 -8.42 -4.73 -9.15
C PHE A 15 -8.86 -3.29 -9.39
N TRP A 16 -8.35 -2.65 -10.45
CA TRP A 16 -8.69 -1.25 -10.78
C TRP A 16 -10.09 -1.09 -11.38
N ALA A 17 -10.66 -2.14 -11.96
CA ALA A 17 -12.04 -2.15 -12.46
C ALA A 17 -13.09 -2.35 -11.35
N MET A 18 -12.70 -2.84 -10.17
CA MET A 18 -13.64 -3.10 -9.07
C MET A 18 -14.06 -1.83 -8.35
N THR A 19 -15.30 -1.80 -7.90
CA THR A 19 -15.81 -0.73 -7.04
C THR A 19 -15.31 -0.90 -5.59
N PRO A 20 -15.22 0.21 -4.81
CA PRO A 20 -14.81 0.12 -3.40
C PRO A 20 -15.65 -0.86 -2.56
N ARG A 21 -16.94 -1.01 -2.87
CA ARG A 21 -17.85 -1.94 -2.17
C ARG A 21 -17.52 -3.40 -2.47
N GLU A 22 -17.08 -3.70 -3.70
CA GLU A 22 -16.66 -5.05 -4.08
C GLU A 22 -15.29 -5.38 -3.48
N ILE A 23 -14.39 -4.40 -3.40
CA ILE A 23 -13.09 -4.54 -2.72
C ILE A 23 -13.30 -4.83 -1.23
N GLU A 24 -14.16 -4.08 -0.54
CA GLU A 24 -14.52 -4.32 0.87
C GLU A 24 -14.99 -5.76 1.11
N ARG A 25 -15.83 -6.29 0.20
CA ARG A 25 -16.34 -7.66 0.31
C ARG A 25 -15.27 -8.71 0.02
N ALA A 26 -14.44 -8.49 -0.99
CA ALA A 26 -13.30 -9.37 -1.28
C ALA A 26 -12.29 -9.39 -0.12
N MET A 27 -12.07 -8.26 0.54
CA MET A 27 -11.17 -8.16 1.69
C MET A 27 -11.72 -8.81 2.96
N GLY A 28 -13.04 -8.90 3.12
CA GLY A 28 -13.69 -9.47 4.30
C GLY A 28 -13.43 -10.96 4.54
N VAL A 29 -12.95 -11.71 3.54
CA VAL A 29 -12.56 -13.12 3.71
C VAL A 29 -11.12 -13.31 4.20
N LEU A 30 -10.32 -12.24 4.21
CA LEU A 30 -8.93 -12.30 4.62
C LEU A 30 -8.81 -12.13 6.15
N PRO A 31 -7.85 -12.80 6.79
CA PRO A 31 -7.52 -12.53 8.19
C PRO A 31 -7.26 -11.04 8.36
N ARG A 32 -7.82 -10.44 9.43
CA ARG A 32 -7.57 -9.03 9.73
C ARG A 32 -6.07 -8.83 9.86
N ALA A 33 -5.51 -8.00 8.98
CA ALA A 33 -4.10 -7.67 9.05
C ALA A 33 -3.80 -7.02 10.40
N SER A 34 -2.61 -7.34 10.95
CA SER A 34 -2.12 -6.76 12.20
C SER A 34 -2.10 -5.24 12.13
N ASP A 35 -2.14 -4.60 13.31
CA ASP A 35 -2.21 -3.15 13.52
C ASP A 35 -1.45 -2.33 12.48
N ALA A 36 -2.09 -1.24 12.03
CA ALA A 36 -1.44 -0.27 11.18
C ALA A 36 -0.12 0.20 11.83
N PRO A 37 0.95 0.39 11.04
CA PRO A 37 2.24 0.79 11.60
C PRO A 37 2.08 2.09 12.37
N ALA A 38 2.55 2.08 13.63
CA ALA A 38 2.55 3.28 14.46
C ALA A 38 3.32 4.43 13.77
N LYS A 39 2.92 5.67 14.04
CA LYS A 39 3.58 6.88 13.49
C LYS A 39 5.11 6.84 13.69
N SER A 40 5.58 6.34 14.82
CA SER A 40 7.01 6.19 15.13
C SER A 40 7.76 5.31 14.14
N HIS A 41 7.13 4.25 13.61
CA HIS A 41 7.73 3.41 12.59
C HIS A 41 7.90 4.16 11.27
N LEU A 42 6.95 5.02 10.92
CA LEU A 42 7.08 5.88 9.74
C LEU A 42 8.25 6.87 9.90
N GLU A 43 8.37 7.52 11.07
CA GLU A 43 9.48 8.45 11.33
C GLU A 43 10.86 7.77 11.30
N ALA A 44 10.94 6.53 11.80
CA ALA A 44 12.16 5.73 11.70
C ALA A 44 12.51 5.45 10.22
N LEU A 45 11.51 5.10 9.39
CA LEU A 45 11.73 4.88 7.97
C LEU A 45 12.18 6.14 7.23
N MET A 46 11.60 7.31 7.53
CA MET A 46 12.02 8.59 6.93
C MET A 46 13.46 8.96 7.31
N THR A 47 13.91 8.54 8.49
CA THR A 47 15.31 8.72 8.91
C THR A 47 16.25 7.79 8.15
N ILE A 48 15.85 6.53 7.92
CA ILE A 48 16.66 5.53 7.21
C ILE A 48 16.69 5.83 5.70
N PHE A 49 15.58 6.30 5.14
CA PHE A 49 15.40 6.60 3.73
C PHE A 49 15.02 8.08 3.55
N PRO A 50 15.96 9.01 3.76
CA PRO A 50 15.67 10.42 3.55
C PRO A 50 15.41 10.68 2.07
N ASP A 51 14.29 11.33 1.77
CA ASP A 51 14.00 11.82 0.42
C ASP A 51 15.09 12.83 0.04
N ARG A 52 16.01 12.41 -0.84
CA ARG A 52 16.91 13.35 -1.49
C ARG A 52 16.08 14.07 -2.55
N THR A 53 15.62 15.27 -2.22
CA THR A 53 15.27 16.23 -3.25
C THR A 53 16.52 16.37 -4.10
N GLU A 54 16.50 15.85 -5.32
CA GLU A 54 17.52 16.19 -6.29
C GLU A 54 17.44 17.70 -6.51
N ALA A 55 18.20 18.45 -5.73
CA ALA A 55 18.55 19.83 -5.99
C ALA A 55 19.45 19.82 -7.24
N GLY A 56 18.80 19.57 -8.38
CA GLY A 56 19.45 19.09 -9.59
C GLY A 56 18.51 18.76 -10.73
N CYS A 57 17.19 19.01 -10.66
CA CYS A 57 16.43 19.28 -11.88
C CYS A 57 16.67 20.74 -12.28
N GLY A 58 17.86 20.96 -12.82
CA GLY A 58 18.36 22.26 -13.26
C GLY A 58 19.45 22.07 -14.29
N ARG A 59 19.05 21.70 -15.52
CA ARG A 59 19.56 22.22 -16.79
C ARG A 59 18.74 21.67 -17.96
#